data_AF-A0A534PKE0-F1
#
_entry.id   AF-A0A534PKE0-F1
#
_cell.length_a   1.000
_cell.length_b   1.000
_cell.length_c   1.000
_cell.angle_alpha   90.00
_cell.angle_beta   90.00
_cell.angle_gamma   90.00
#
_symmetry.space_group_name_H-M   'P 1'
#
loop_
_entity.id
_entity.type
_entity.pdbx_description
1 polymer ?
#
loop_
_entity_poly.entity_id
_entity_poly.type
_entity_poly.pdbx_seq_one_letter_code
_entity_poly.pdbx_strand_id
1 'polypeptide(L)'
;MSEVENEETLTCGICRKTGTFTAPVSVILVFAPAMSKPYPLIPAEDYRVCGACDAIFTLINRAVEAHPTTRAAGPWSRAIVVFSDGHGVDVKAKRQGQQVALA
;
A
#
# COMPACT_ATOMS: atom_id res chain seq x y z
N MET A 1 14.95 9.28 -32.83
CA MET A 1 13.63 8.72 -32.50
C MET A 1 13.74 8.18 -31.10
N SER A 2 13.43 9.01 -30.10
CA SER A 2 13.31 8.57 -28.71
C SER A 2 11.86 8.18 -28.50
N GLU A 3 11.65 6.90 -28.25
CA GLU A 3 10.36 6.27 -27.98
C GLU A 3 9.66 7.05 -26.87
N VAL A 4 8.54 7.69 -27.21
CA VAL A 4 7.63 8.25 -26.22
C VAL A 4 7.02 7.03 -25.56
N GLU A 5 7.61 6.60 -24.45
CA GLU A 5 7.05 5.59 -23.57
C GLU A 5 5.57 5.94 -23.37
N ASN A 6 4.72 5.02 -23.79
CA ASN A 6 3.28 5.09 -23.64
C ASN A 6 3.01 5.23 -22.13
N GLU A 7 2.90 6.46 -21.63
CA GLU A 7 2.40 6.75 -20.29
C GLU A 7 0.96 6.27 -20.28
N GLU A 8 0.77 4.97 -20.02
CA GLU A 8 -0.54 4.39 -19.81
C GLU A 8 -1.18 5.20 -18.68
N THR A 9 -2.16 6.03 -19.05
CA THR A 9 -2.92 6.82 -18.09
C THR A 9 -3.70 5.88 -17.19
N LEU A 10 -3.12 5.55 -16.05
CA LEU A 10 -3.72 4.66 -15.06
C LEU A 10 -4.93 5.36 -14.41
N THR A 11 -6.00 4.60 -14.22
CA THR A 11 -7.20 5.06 -13.49
C THR A 11 -7.29 4.34 -12.16
N CYS A 12 -7.44 5.10 -11.08
CA CYS A 12 -7.48 4.51 -9.75
C CYS A 12 -8.76 3.69 -9.55
N GLY A 13 -8.64 2.41 -9.21
CA GLY A 13 -9.80 1.55 -8.90
C GLY A 13 -10.61 1.99 -7.67
N ILE A 14 -10.07 2.90 -6.84
CA ILE A 14 -10.71 3.37 -5.60
C ILE A 14 -11.39 4.72 -5.80
N CYS A 15 -10.66 5.77 -6.19
CA CYS A 15 -11.21 7.12 -6.34
C CYS A 15 -11.62 7.47 -7.78
N ARG A 16 -11.40 6.56 -8.75
CA ARG A 16 -11.69 6.73 -10.17
C ARG A 16 -11.00 7.91 -10.86
N LYS A 17 -10.05 8.57 -10.20
CA LYS A 17 -9.22 9.61 -10.79
C LYS A 17 -8.11 9.00 -11.64
N THR A 18 -7.88 9.58 -12.81
CA THR A 18 -6.67 9.40 -13.60
C THR A 18 -5.60 10.36 -13.06
N GLY A 19 -4.34 9.94 -12.99
CA GLY A 19 -3.29 10.81 -12.48
C GLY A 19 -2.01 10.06 -12.16
N THR A 20 -1.24 10.60 -11.21
CA THR A 20 0.05 10.05 -10.82
C THR A 20 -0.09 8.82 -9.92
N PHE A 21 0.75 7.84 -10.20
CA PHE A 21 0.88 6.61 -9.44
C PHE A 21 2.34 6.44 -9.01
N THR A 22 2.54 5.69 -7.93
CA THR A 22 3.88 5.29 -7.51
C THR A 22 4.53 4.36 -8.54
N ALA A 23 5.84 4.15 -8.40
CA ALA A 23 6.49 2.96 -8.93
C ALA A 23 5.78 1.68 -8.41
N PRO A 24 5.91 0.53 -9.11
CA PRO A 24 5.37 -0.74 -8.64
C PRO A 24 5.81 -1.09 -7.22
N VAL A 25 4.92 -1.69 -6.44
CA VAL A 25 5.19 -2.15 -5.08
C VAL A 25 6.05 -3.41 -5.16
N SER A 26 7.20 -3.39 -4.51
CA SER A 26 8.09 -4.56 -4.41
C SER A 26 7.80 -5.41 -3.19
N VAL A 27 7.58 -4.79 -2.03
CA VAL A 27 7.25 -5.51 -0.79
C VAL A 27 6.48 -4.62 0.18
N ILE A 28 5.57 -5.22 0.93
CA ILE A 28 4.89 -4.58 2.07
C ILE A 28 5.35 -5.32 3.34
N LEU A 29 6.08 -4.63 4.21
CA LEU A 29 6.48 -5.15 5.51
C LEU A 29 5.41 -4.80 6.54
N VAL A 30 4.66 -5.79 7.03
CA VAL A 30 3.54 -5.58 7.95
C VAL A 30 3.94 -5.88 9.39
N PHE A 31 3.59 -5.00 10.31
CA PHE A 31 3.73 -5.17 11.75
C PHE A 31 2.35 -5.40 12.38
N ALA A 32 2.24 -6.41 13.24
CA ALA A 32 1.03 -6.72 14.01
C ALA A 32 1.40 -7.28 15.40
N PRO A 33 0.49 -7.23 16.39
CA PRO A 33 0.79 -7.53 17.80
C PRO A 33 1.41 -8.90 18.06
N ALA A 34 0.96 -9.95 17.37
CA ALA A 34 1.47 -11.30 17.58
C ALA A 34 2.71 -11.63 16.72
N MET A 35 3.34 -10.64 16.10
CA MET A 35 4.57 -10.83 15.31
C MET A 35 5.78 -10.21 15.99
N SER A 36 6.83 -11.01 16.18
CA SER A 36 8.11 -10.54 16.72
C SER A 36 8.97 -9.78 15.70
N LYS A 37 8.69 -9.96 14.41
CA LYS A 37 9.36 -9.32 13.26
C LYS A 37 8.30 -8.95 12.22
N PRO A 38 8.54 -7.93 11.38
CA PRO A 38 7.61 -7.62 10.30
C PRO A 38 7.49 -8.81 9.33
N TYR A 39 6.28 -9.04 8.84
CA TYR A 39 6.02 -10.07 7.85
C TYR A 39 6.05 -9.47 6.44
N PRO A 40 6.89 -9.98 5.53
CA PRO A 40 6.95 -9.50 4.16
C PRO A 40 5.79 -10.05 3.34
N LEU A 41 5.05 -9.15 2.70
CA LEU A 41 4.03 -9.47 1.70
C LEU A 41 4.56 -9.02 0.33
N ILE A 42 4.76 -9.99 -0.56
CA ILE A 42 5.26 -9.75 -1.92
C ILE A 42 4.05 -9.80 -2.86
N PRO A 43 3.77 -8.72 -3.60
CA PRO A 43 2.72 -8.71 -4.62
C PRO A 43 2.88 -9.82 -5.65
N ALA A 44 1.77 -10.43 -6.06
CA ALA A 44 1.76 -11.37 -7.19
C ALA A 44 1.75 -10.67 -8.55
N GLU A 45 1.38 -9.38 -8.57
CA GLU A 45 1.23 -8.54 -9.75
C GLU A 45 1.85 -7.16 -9.47
N ASP A 46 2.09 -6.39 -10.54
CA ASP A 46 2.64 -5.03 -10.45
C ASP A 46 1.59 -4.03 -9.93
N TYR A 47 1.35 -4.04 -8.62
CA TYR A 47 0.49 -3.04 -7.98
C TYR A 47 1.18 -1.69 -7.90
N ARG A 48 0.45 -0.63 -8.25
CA ARG A 48 0.85 0.76 -8.06
C ARG A 48 -0.15 1.48 -7.17
N VAL A 49 0.33 2.44 -6.37
CA VAL A 49 -0.51 3.21 -5.43
C VAL A 49 -0.87 4.54 -6.06
N CYS A 50 -2.15 4.92 -5.99
CA CYS A 50 -2.61 6.22 -6.48
C CYS A 50 -2.12 7.35 -5.56
N GLY A 51 -1.54 8.40 -6.13
CA GLY A 51 -1.10 9.58 -5.37
C GLY A 51 -2.22 10.53 -4.92
N ALA A 52 -3.45 10.33 -5.40
CA ALA A 52 -4.57 11.26 -5.19
C ALA A 52 -5.55 10.85 -4.08
N CYS A 53 -5.37 9.68 -3.45
CA CYS A 53 -6.26 9.18 -2.39
C CYS A 53 -5.55 8.20 -1.45
N ASP A 54 -6.29 7.75 -0.43
CA ASP A 54 -5.83 6.79 0.58
C ASP A 54 -5.74 5.33 0.07
N ALA A 55 -5.47 5.13 -1.22
CA ALA A 55 -5.40 3.80 -1.85
C ALA A 55 -4.41 2.85 -1.17
N ILE A 56 -3.35 3.42 -0.58
CA ILE A 56 -2.33 2.66 0.15
C ILE A 56 -2.92 1.87 1.33
N PHE A 57 -3.92 2.42 2.03
CA PHE A 57 -4.57 1.72 3.15
C PHE A 57 -5.40 0.54 2.65
N THR A 58 -6.11 0.70 1.54
CA THR A 58 -6.86 -0.39 0.92
C THR A 58 -5.92 -1.50 0.44
N LEU A 59 -4.77 -1.14 -0.14
CA LEU A 59 -3.75 -2.11 -0.52
C LEU A 59 -3.25 -2.91 0.69
N ILE A 60 -2.82 -2.23 1.76
CA ILE A 60 -2.30 -2.88 2.97
C ILE A 60 -3.36 -3.80 3.59
N ASN A 61 -4.60 -3.32 3.74
CA ASN A 61 -5.70 -4.13 4.32
C ASN A 61 -5.94 -5.40 3.50
N ARG A 62 -6.04 -5.27 2.17
CA ARG A 62 -6.22 -6.44 1.28
C ARG A 62 -5.05 -7.40 1.37
N ALA A 63 -3.82 -6.90 1.42
CA ALA A 63 -2.63 -7.74 1.55
C ALA A 63 -2.65 -8.50 2.90
N VAL A 64 -2.94 -7.81 4.01
CA VAL A 64 -3.05 -8.44 5.33
C VAL A 64 -4.15 -9.48 5.38
N GLU A 65 -5.30 -9.20 4.77
CA GLU A 65 -6.42 -10.12 4.70
C GLU A 65 -6.10 -11.34 3.83
N ALA A 66 -5.40 -11.18 2.71
CA ALA A 66 -5.08 -12.28 1.78
C ALA A 66 -4.13 -13.32 2.39
N HIS A 67 -3.28 -12.94 3.35
CA HIS A 67 -2.26 -13.84 3.90
C HIS A 67 -2.65 -14.41 5.28
N PRO A 68 -2.70 -15.75 5.44
CA PRO A 68 -3.10 -16.39 6.70
C PRO A 68 -2.25 -15.96 7.90
N THR A 69 -0.93 -15.83 7.73
CA THR A 69 0.01 -15.44 8.79
C THR A 69 -0.31 -14.07 9.37
N THR A 70 -0.54 -13.08 8.51
CA THR A 70 -0.85 -11.72 8.94
C THR A 70 -2.26 -11.61 9.52
N ARG A 71 -3.22 -12.39 8.99
CA ARG A 71 -4.59 -12.46 9.53
C ARG A 71 -4.64 -13.04 10.93
N ALA A 72 -3.87 -14.10 11.19
CA ALA A 72 -3.79 -14.74 12.50
C ALA A 72 -3.05 -13.88 13.54
N ALA A 73 -2.25 -12.91 13.09
CA ALA A 73 -1.43 -12.10 13.98
C ALA A 73 -2.16 -10.92 14.66
N GLY A 74 -3.44 -10.74 14.37
CA GLY A 74 -4.25 -9.61 14.82
C GLY A 74 -4.20 -8.40 13.87
N PRO A 75 -4.85 -7.28 14.23
CA PRO A 75 -4.88 -6.09 13.38
C PRO A 75 -3.47 -5.52 13.19
N TRP A 76 -3.11 -5.19 11.95
CA TRP A 76 -1.84 -4.54 11.67
C TRP A 76 -1.79 -3.14 12.31
N SER A 77 -0.62 -2.72 12.76
CA SER A 77 -0.40 -1.44 13.45
C SER A 77 0.45 -0.47 12.62
N ARG A 78 1.34 -1.01 11.79
CA ARG A 78 2.24 -0.28 10.91
C ARG A 78 2.56 -1.13 9.68
N ALA A 79 2.79 -0.50 8.55
CA ALA A 79 3.31 -1.14 7.34
C ALA A 79 4.38 -0.24 6.70
N ILE A 80 5.43 -0.85 6.16
CA ILE A 80 6.40 -0.16 5.30
C ILE A 80 6.21 -0.69 3.88
N VAL A 81 5.77 0.16 2.96
CA VAL A 81 5.59 -0.17 1.55
C VAL A 81 6.85 0.26 0.80
N VAL A 82 7.55 -0.69 0.19
CA VAL A 82 8.75 -0.43 -0.61
C VAL A 82 8.39 -0.57 -2.08
N PHE A 83 8.81 0.39 -2.89
CA PHE A 83 8.60 0.43 -4.32
C PHE A 83 9.86 0.01 -5.09
N SER A 84 9.70 -0.35 -6.36
CA SER A 84 10.79 -0.87 -7.20
C SER A 84 11.86 0.15 -7.56
N ASP A 85 11.57 1.44 -7.38
CA ASP A 85 12.53 2.54 -7.53
C ASP A 85 13.39 2.77 -6.26
N GLY A 86 13.20 1.95 -5.23
CA GLY A 86 13.95 1.99 -3.97
C GLY A 86 13.35 2.90 -2.90
N HIS A 87 12.28 3.66 -3.20
CA HIS A 87 11.60 4.48 -2.21
C HIS A 87 10.71 3.63 -1.28
N GLY A 88 10.50 4.11 -0.06
CA GLY A 88 9.64 3.47 0.92
C GLY A 88 8.74 4.45 1.65
N VAL A 89 7.51 4.02 1.95
CA VAL A 89 6.52 4.80 2.71
C VAL A 89 6.17 4.04 3.99
N ASP A 90 6.30 4.73 5.12
CA ASP A 90 5.88 4.25 6.44
C ASP A 90 4.42 4.66 6.70
N VAL A 91 3.54 3.68 6.84
CA VAL A 91 2.10 3.86 7.04
C VAL A 91 1.73 3.34 8.42
N LYS A 92 1.10 4.18 9.24
CA LYS A 92 0.52 3.77 10.52
C LYS A 92 -0.96 3.48 10.34
N ALA A 93 -1.45 2.40 10.94
CA ALA A 93 -2.86 2.06 10.87
C ALA A 93 -3.72 3.20 11.42
N LYS A 94 -4.79 3.57 10.71
CA LYS A 94 -5.78 4.50 11.23
C LYS A 94 -6.47 3.82 12.41
N ARG A 95 -6.33 4.37 13.62
CA ARG A 95 -7.11 3.90 14.77
C ARG A 95 -8.59 4.16 14.45
N GLN A 96 -9.44 3.15 14.53
CA GLN A 96 -10.89 3.37 14.53
C GLN A 96 -11.20 4.30 15.71
N GLY A 97 -11.51 5.57 15.41
CA GLY A 97 -11.74 6.62 16.42
C GLY A 97 -10.98 7.93 16.20
N GLN A 98 -10.00 8.00 15.30
CA GLN A 98 -9.35 9.27 14.98
C GLN A 98 -10.19 10.02 13.93
N GLN A 99 -11.21 10.75 14.40
CA GLN A 99 -11.84 11.79 13.60
C GLN A 99 -10.74 12.73 13.11
N VAL A 100 -10.65 12.92 11.80
CA VAL A 100 -9.86 14.00 11.22
C VAL A 100 -10.55 15.30 11.63
N ALA A 101 -10.06 15.94 12.67
CA ALA A 101 -10.45 17.31 12.98
C ALA A 101 -9.94 18.19 11.84
N LEU A 102 -10.85 18.67 10.99
CA LEU A 102 -10.60 19.84 10.18
C LEU A 102 -10.59 21.05 11.13
N ALA A 103 -9.44 21.73 11.21
CA ALA A 103 -9.33 23.09 11.72
C ALA A 103 -9.08 24.02 10.54
#